data_AF-A0AAE0EQV7-F1
#
_entry.id   AF-A0AAE0EQV7-F1
#
_cell.length_a   1.000
_cell.length_b   1.000
_cell.length_c   1.000
_cell.angle_alpha   90.00
_cell.angle_beta   90.00
_cell.angle_gamma   90.00
#
_symmetry.space_group_name_H-M   'P 1'
#
loop_
_entity.id
_entity.type
_entity.pdbx_description
1 polymer ?
#
loop_
_entity_poly.entity_id
_entity_poly.type
_entity_poly.pdbx_seq_one_letter_code
_entity_poly.pdbx_strand_id
1 'polypeptide(L)'
;MLVPGDLVFLWTQSSDFEKTVKTDKKGRARSRGIGCPWAEFLVIEGEDNTIMLWNAEGDSYLRVRKDGSSDCKGQGGSRCNFNVQVIDEDEGTVSLSSEKDPDLFLEVGGEGEKGRTFKVEVLNDEDSEFSDDSGSSDCCSSSDEEDAFWKEALAEEKRRKKEAKAEKQRRKSASKDAKAAAKAEEAARKAEEARAAAEAAAEGEDDEEDEDEDDDEQEEEEQVIEIEPVKNNPAAIAVREPSSHIVKQAAFLARDQLGAVPEDDAQKDLFNRQVERAVALLQEEALLLRQLAILAARNIYAASKGFGTNENLMIGVLCHCSKQELGRVDAVYQVGRPSYQELLADLLCRVCMLQEGS
;
A
#
# COMPACT_ATOMS: atom_id res chain seq x y z
N MET A 1 -9.70 -15.37 -20.15
CA MET A 1 -10.15 -13.97 -20.23
C MET A 1 -9.67 -13.27 -18.96
N LEU A 2 -9.08 -12.08 -19.04
CA LEU A 2 -8.55 -11.38 -17.86
C LEU A 2 -9.71 -10.85 -17.00
N VAL A 3 -9.88 -11.34 -15.77
CA VAL A 3 -10.93 -10.90 -14.86
C VAL A 3 -10.33 -9.96 -13.80
N PRO A 4 -10.99 -8.84 -13.45
CA PRO A 4 -10.58 -8.02 -12.33
C PRO A 4 -10.46 -8.83 -11.03
N GLY A 5 -9.32 -8.75 -10.37
CA GLY A 5 -8.96 -9.55 -9.20
C GLY A 5 -7.93 -10.64 -9.49
N ASP A 6 -7.76 -11.05 -10.75
CA ASP A 6 -6.81 -12.10 -11.13
C ASP A 6 -5.36 -11.63 -10.93
N LEU A 7 -4.51 -12.54 -10.45
CA LEU A 7 -3.07 -12.41 -10.51
C LEU A 7 -2.57 -13.08 -11.79
N VAL A 8 -1.85 -12.35 -12.63
CA VAL A 8 -1.44 -12.83 -13.95
C VAL A 8 0.04 -12.67 -14.19
N PHE A 9 0.58 -13.61 -14.97
CA PHE A 9 1.90 -13.50 -15.58
C PHE A 9 1.78 -13.14 -17.05
N LEU A 10 2.62 -12.19 -17.48
CA LEU A 10 2.72 -11.76 -18.86
C LEU A 10 3.97 -12.35 -19.50
N TRP A 11 3.77 -13.19 -20.50
CA TRP A 11 4.83 -13.79 -21.29
C TRP A 11 4.83 -13.18 -22.69
N THR A 12 5.98 -12.73 -23.16
CA THR A 12 6.16 -12.31 -24.56
C THR A 12 6.74 -13.48 -25.34
N GLN A 13 6.13 -13.82 -26.47
CA GLN A 13 6.70 -14.78 -27.41
C GLN A 13 7.63 -14.00 -28.35
N SER A 14 8.95 -14.14 -28.14
CA SER A 14 9.93 -13.74 -29.16
C SER A 14 10.33 -14.97 -29.98
N SER A 15 10.85 -14.76 -31.20
CA SER A 15 11.07 -15.83 -32.21
C SER A 15 11.82 -17.05 -31.70
N ASP A 16 12.66 -16.87 -30.68
CA ASP A 16 13.57 -17.90 -30.22
C ASP A 16 13.28 -18.38 -28.79
N PHE A 17 12.62 -17.55 -27.95
CA PHE A 17 12.39 -17.86 -26.53
C PHE A 17 11.20 -17.10 -25.94
N GLU A 18 10.48 -17.75 -25.02
CA GLU A 18 9.54 -17.08 -24.12
C GLU A 18 10.30 -16.19 -23.14
N LYS A 19 9.83 -14.95 -22.97
CA LYS A 19 10.40 -14.01 -22.00
C LYS A 19 9.28 -13.49 -21.10
N THR A 20 9.56 -13.35 -19.82
CA THR A 20 8.60 -12.78 -18.86
C THR A 20 8.74 -11.26 -18.81
N VAL A 21 7.62 -10.56 -18.63
CA VAL A 21 7.63 -9.12 -18.33
C VAL A 21 8.04 -8.93 -16.88
N LYS A 22 9.05 -8.11 -16.63
CA LYS A 22 9.52 -7.74 -15.29
C LYS A 22 9.78 -6.25 -15.17
N THR A 23 9.60 -5.68 -13.98
CA THR A 23 10.01 -4.31 -13.67
C THR A 23 11.41 -4.26 -13.04
N ASP A 24 12.26 -3.37 -13.52
CA ASP A 24 13.52 -3.06 -12.83
C ASP A 24 13.29 -2.18 -11.58
N LYS A 25 14.31 -2.03 -10.73
CA LYS A 25 14.26 -1.15 -9.53
C LYS A 25 13.96 0.32 -9.85
N LYS A 26 14.10 0.73 -11.12
CA LYS A 26 13.78 2.08 -11.60
C LYS A 26 12.36 2.14 -12.18
N GLY A 27 11.57 1.08 -12.02
CA GLY A 27 10.22 0.95 -12.54
C GLY A 27 10.15 0.75 -14.04
N ARG A 28 11.19 0.32 -14.76
CA ARG A 28 11.08 0.07 -16.21
C ARG A 28 10.66 -1.37 -16.49
N ALA A 29 9.65 -1.56 -17.33
CA ALA A 29 9.23 -2.88 -17.79
C ALA A 29 10.24 -3.41 -18.81
N ARG A 30 10.69 -4.65 -18.63
CA ARG A 30 11.68 -5.33 -19.48
C ARG A 30 11.33 -6.79 -19.62
N SER A 31 11.64 -7.37 -20.77
CA SER A 31 11.56 -8.81 -20.99
C SER A 31 12.81 -9.47 -20.38
N ARG A 32 12.65 -10.52 -19.58
CA ARG A 32 13.75 -11.35 -19.07
C ARG A 32 13.58 -12.79 -19.53
N GLY A 33 14.70 -13.47 -19.79
CA GLY A 33 14.67 -14.88 -20.17
C GLY A 33 14.16 -15.79 -19.04
N ILE A 34 13.84 -17.03 -19.42
CA ILE A 34 13.38 -18.09 -18.53
C ILE A 34 14.36 -18.27 -17.34
N GLY A 35 13.83 -18.37 -16.12
CA GLY A 35 14.60 -18.57 -14.89
C GLY A 35 14.84 -17.31 -14.03
N CYS A 36 14.39 -16.14 -14.47
CA CYS A 36 14.31 -14.95 -13.60
C CYS A 36 12.99 -14.94 -12.82
N PRO A 37 12.97 -14.48 -11.54
CA PRO A 37 11.73 -14.39 -10.77
C PRO A 37 10.74 -13.47 -11.47
N TRP A 38 9.51 -13.96 -11.63
CA TRP A 38 8.44 -13.35 -12.41
C TRP A 38 7.93 -12.07 -11.75
N ALA A 39 7.30 -11.17 -12.53
CA ALA A 39 6.53 -10.07 -11.96
C ALA A 39 5.05 -10.45 -12.02
N GLU A 40 4.41 -10.38 -10.86
CA GLU A 40 2.99 -10.64 -10.70
C GLU A 40 2.21 -9.35 -10.95
N PHE A 41 1.24 -9.41 -11.85
CA PHE A 41 0.36 -8.30 -12.13
C PHE A 41 -1.04 -8.61 -11.64
N LEU A 42 -1.56 -7.77 -10.74
CA LEU A 42 -2.96 -7.79 -10.36
C LEU A 42 -3.77 -7.06 -11.44
N VAL A 43 -4.76 -7.74 -11.99
CA VAL A 43 -5.72 -7.17 -12.93
C VAL A 43 -6.73 -6.35 -12.12
N ILE A 44 -6.84 -5.07 -12.42
CA ILE A 44 -7.78 -4.16 -11.77
C ILE A 44 -8.77 -3.66 -12.82
N GLU A 45 -10.04 -3.57 -12.45
CA GLU A 45 -11.09 -3.02 -13.31
C GLU A 45 -10.80 -1.54 -13.65
N GLY A 46 -10.72 -1.23 -14.93
CA GLY A 46 -10.63 0.12 -15.45
C GLY A 46 -12.01 0.71 -15.77
N GLU A 47 -12.02 1.86 -16.43
CA GLU A 47 -13.26 2.46 -16.97
C GLU A 47 -13.59 1.82 -18.33
N ASP A 48 -14.86 1.82 -18.74
CA ASP A 48 -15.27 1.42 -20.10
C ASP A 48 -14.77 0.04 -20.58
N ASN A 49 -14.83 -0.99 -19.71
CA ASN A 49 -14.36 -2.36 -19.97
C ASN A 49 -12.85 -2.47 -20.26
N THR A 50 -12.07 -1.49 -19.82
CA THR A 50 -10.62 -1.59 -19.82
C THR A 50 -10.11 -2.27 -18.56
N ILE A 51 -8.84 -2.68 -18.58
CA ILE A 51 -8.16 -3.17 -17.39
C ILE A 51 -6.95 -2.30 -17.06
N MET A 52 -6.55 -2.33 -15.79
CA MET A 52 -5.27 -1.82 -15.33
C MET A 52 -4.43 -2.99 -14.81
N LEU A 53 -3.12 -2.92 -15.04
CA LEU A 53 -2.18 -3.93 -14.55
C LEU A 53 -1.31 -3.32 -13.45
N TRP A 54 -1.55 -3.76 -12.22
CA TRP A 54 -0.78 -3.33 -11.05
C TRP A 54 0.32 -4.34 -10.76
N ASN A 55 1.57 -3.90 -10.80
CA ASN A 55 2.70 -4.73 -10.40
C ASN A 55 2.75 -4.89 -8.87
N ALA A 56 2.53 -6.11 -8.38
CA ALA A 56 2.49 -6.42 -6.96
C ALA A 56 3.85 -6.18 -6.27
N GLU A 57 4.96 -6.48 -6.95
CA GLU A 57 6.32 -6.33 -6.40
C GLU A 57 6.70 -4.85 -6.25
N GLY A 58 6.25 -4.01 -7.17
CA GLY A 58 6.73 -2.63 -7.33
C GLY A 58 5.77 -1.51 -6.94
N ASP A 59 4.57 -1.82 -6.41
CA ASP A 59 3.52 -0.82 -6.05
C ASP A 59 3.32 0.24 -7.16
N SER A 60 3.19 -0.25 -8.39
CA SER A 60 3.18 0.61 -9.59
C SER A 60 2.34 0.04 -10.70
N TYR A 61 1.74 0.93 -11.49
CA TYR A 61 0.93 0.55 -12.63
C TYR A 61 1.79 0.44 -13.88
N LEU A 62 1.60 -0.64 -14.63
CA LEU A 62 2.16 -0.77 -15.96
C LEU A 62 1.55 0.29 -16.89
N ARG A 63 2.40 0.94 -17.69
CA ARG A 63 2.01 1.99 -18.63
C ARG A 63 2.80 1.89 -19.92
N VAL A 64 2.18 2.41 -20.99
CA VAL A 64 2.82 2.63 -22.28
C VAL A 64 2.97 4.14 -22.46
N ARG A 65 4.20 4.57 -22.77
CA ARG A 65 4.53 5.97 -23.03
C ARG A 65 4.25 6.30 -24.49
N LYS A 66 4.16 7.59 -24.80
CA LYS A 66 3.94 8.11 -26.17
C LYS A 66 5.01 7.70 -27.19
N ASP A 67 6.21 7.36 -26.72
CA ASP A 67 7.30 6.85 -27.55
C ASP A 67 7.20 5.33 -27.80
N GLY A 68 6.13 4.69 -27.32
CA GLY A 68 5.91 3.25 -27.40
C GLY A 68 6.72 2.44 -26.39
N SER A 69 7.50 3.08 -25.50
CA SER A 69 8.21 2.37 -24.45
C SER A 69 7.27 2.04 -23.27
N SER A 70 7.51 0.92 -22.61
CA SER A 70 6.74 0.49 -21.44
C SER A 70 7.51 0.71 -20.15
N ASP A 71 6.83 1.22 -19.14
CA ASP A 71 7.36 1.33 -17.78
C ASP A 71 6.25 1.22 -16.75
N CYS A 72 6.62 1.26 -15.49
CA CYS A 72 5.75 1.20 -14.34
C CYS A 72 5.90 2.50 -13.55
N LYS A 73 4.79 3.16 -13.31
CA LYS A 73 4.77 4.40 -12.53
C LYS A 73 4.15 4.15 -11.17
N GLY A 74 4.79 4.67 -10.12
CA GLY A 74 4.15 4.81 -8.82
C GLY A 74 2.93 5.75 -8.88
N GLN A 75 2.30 5.99 -7.72
CA GLN A 75 0.97 6.59 -7.59
C GLN A 75 0.78 8.02 -8.16
N GLY A 76 1.84 8.70 -8.60
CA GLY A 76 1.85 10.10 -9.07
C GLY A 76 1.66 10.32 -10.58
N GLY A 77 0.84 9.53 -11.28
CA GLY A 77 0.58 9.73 -12.71
C GLY A 77 -0.82 9.34 -13.13
N SER A 78 -1.22 9.76 -14.33
CA SER A 78 -2.44 9.26 -14.96
C SER A 78 -2.37 7.74 -15.05
N ARG A 79 -3.40 7.08 -14.57
CA ARG A 79 -3.60 5.64 -14.69
C ARG A 79 -3.57 5.25 -16.17
N CYS A 80 -2.98 4.11 -16.47
CA CYS A 80 -3.00 3.54 -17.81
C CYS A 80 -3.96 2.37 -17.82
N ASN A 81 -5.06 2.59 -18.51
CA ASN A 81 -6.05 1.60 -18.86
C ASN A 81 -5.67 0.95 -20.19
N PHE A 82 -5.94 -0.34 -20.30
CA PHE A 82 -5.67 -1.16 -21.47
C PHE A 82 -6.95 -1.75 -22.02
N ASN A 83 -7.11 -1.64 -23.34
CA ASN A 83 -8.06 -2.47 -24.07
C ASN A 83 -7.44 -3.85 -24.25
N VAL A 84 -8.20 -4.89 -23.89
CA VAL A 84 -7.77 -6.29 -24.05
C VAL A 84 -8.38 -6.84 -25.33
N GLN A 85 -7.53 -7.20 -26.29
CA GLN A 85 -7.95 -7.92 -27.48
C GLN A 85 -7.43 -9.35 -27.40
N VAL A 86 -8.34 -10.32 -27.31
CA VAL A 86 -7.96 -11.74 -27.37
C VAL A 86 -7.59 -12.07 -28.81
N ILE A 87 -6.37 -12.55 -29.03
CA ILE A 87 -5.86 -12.97 -30.34
C ILE A 87 -6.11 -14.46 -30.54
N ASP A 88 -5.79 -15.25 -29.51
CA ASP A 88 -5.96 -16.70 -29.50
C ASP A 88 -6.56 -17.13 -28.16
N GLU A 89 -7.78 -17.66 -28.20
CA GLU A 89 -8.51 -18.13 -27.01
C GLU A 89 -7.92 -19.42 -26.44
N ASP A 90 -7.39 -20.30 -27.28
CA ASP A 90 -6.88 -21.61 -26.88
C ASP A 90 -5.52 -21.48 -26.20
N GLU A 91 -4.66 -20.58 -26.70
CA GLU A 91 -3.35 -20.32 -26.10
C GLU A 91 -3.38 -19.26 -24.97
N GLY A 92 -4.50 -18.56 -24.80
CA GLY A 92 -4.60 -17.43 -23.88
C GLY A 92 -3.78 -16.22 -24.31
N THR A 93 -3.58 -16.04 -25.62
CA THR A 93 -2.79 -14.94 -26.18
C THR A 93 -3.64 -13.68 -26.35
N VAL A 94 -3.18 -12.57 -25.77
CA VAL A 94 -3.86 -11.28 -25.82
C VAL A 94 -2.94 -10.18 -26.37
N SER A 95 -3.55 -9.14 -26.92
CA SER A 95 -2.93 -7.84 -27.15
C SER A 95 -3.49 -6.82 -26.16
N LEU A 96 -2.61 -5.96 -25.66
CA LEU A 96 -2.96 -4.88 -24.76
C LEU A 96 -2.64 -3.56 -25.44
N SER A 97 -3.66 -2.77 -25.81
CA SER A 97 -3.48 -1.43 -26.37
C SER A 97 -3.90 -0.36 -25.36
N SER A 98 -3.24 0.80 -25.38
CA SER A 98 -3.60 1.88 -24.48
C SER A 98 -4.98 2.42 -24.81
N GLU A 99 -5.83 2.61 -23.79
CA GLU A 99 -7.14 3.26 -23.96
C GLU A 99 -7.00 4.67 -24.54
N LYS A 100 -6.01 5.42 -24.06
CA LYS A 100 -5.80 6.82 -24.43
C LYS A 100 -5.31 6.99 -25.86
N ASP A 101 -4.44 6.09 -26.29
CA ASP A 101 -3.78 6.11 -27.60
C ASP A 101 -3.86 4.69 -28.18
N PRO A 102 -4.95 4.31 -28.89
CA PRO A 102 -5.20 2.94 -29.35
C PRO A 102 -4.14 2.36 -30.30
N ASP A 103 -3.36 3.22 -30.94
CA ASP A 103 -2.24 2.86 -31.80
C ASP A 103 -0.99 2.42 -31.01
N LEU A 104 -0.97 2.67 -29.69
CA LEU A 104 0.12 2.29 -28.79
C LEU A 104 -0.22 0.97 -28.09
N PHE A 105 0.51 -0.06 -28.49
CA PHE A 105 0.46 -1.38 -27.86
C PHE A 105 1.49 -1.47 -26.74
N LEU A 106 1.18 -2.26 -25.72
CA LEU A 106 2.19 -2.71 -24.79
C LEU A 106 3.22 -3.52 -25.58
N GLU A 107 4.43 -2.97 -25.69
CA GLU A 107 5.58 -3.67 -26.26
C GLU A 107 6.60 -3.85 -25.14
N VAL A 108 6.98 -5.09 -24.86
CA VAL A 108 8.05 -5.41 -23.91
C VAL A 108 9.10 -6.20 -24.67
N GLY A 109 10.29 -5.62 -24.79
CA GLY A 109 11.32 -6.14 -25.69
C GLY A 109 12.72 -5.61 -25.37
N GLY A 110 13.74 -6.36 -25.78
CA GLY A 110 15.12 -5.88 -25.83
C GLY A 110 15.36 -5.01 -27.07
N GLU A 111 16.54 -4.41 -27.19
CA GLU A 111 16.94 -3.69 -28.42
C GLU A 111 16.81 -4.62 -29.64
N GLY A 112 15.81 -4.39 -30.49
CA GLY A 112 15.61 -5.09 -31.77
C GLY A 112 14.44 -6.07 -31.86
N GLU A 113 13.85 -6.49 -30.74
CA GLU A 113 12.73 -7.45 -30.72
C GLU A 113 11.58 -6.88 -29.89
N LYS A 114 10.53 -6.39 -30.56
CA LYS A 114 9.33 -5.85 -29.91
C LYS A 114 8.19 -6.86 -30.06
N GLY A 115 7.87 -7.57 -28.99
CA GLY A 115 6.68 -8.42 -28.90
C GLY A 115 5.44 -7.56 -28.62
N ARG A 116 4.39 -7.73 -29.42
CA ARG A 116 3.07 -7.05 -29.27
C ARG A 116 1.98 -7.96 -28.70
N THR A 117 2.30 -9.24 -28.59
CA THR A 117 1.38 -10.30 -28.18
C THR A 117 1.91 -10.90 -26.89
N PHE A 118 1.01 -11.10 -25.94
CA PHE A 118 1.33 -11.64 -24.63
C PHE A 118 0.52 -12.90 -24.43
N LYS A 119 1.20 -14.00 -24.10
CA LYS A 119 0.53 -15.14 -23.51
C LYS A 119 0.26 -14.81 -22.05
N VAL A 120 -1.00 -14.88 -21.65
CA VAL A 120 -1.43 -14.61 -20.28
C VAL A 120 -1.63 -15.94 -19.60
N GLU A 121 -0.87 -16.17 -18.54
CA GLU A 121 -1.14 -17.26 -17.62
C GLU A 121 -1.83 -16.65 -16.40
N VAL A 122 -3.12 -16.97 -16.29
CA VAL A 122 -3.89 -16.71 -15.07
C VAL A 122 -3.46 -17.75 -14.07
N LEU A 123 -3.02 -17.30 -12.90
CA LEU A 123 -2.74 -18.19 -11.80
C LEU A 123 -4.05 -18.68 -11.22
N ASN A 124 -4.62 -19.72 -11.83
CA ASN A 124 -5.73 -20.46 -11.29
C ASN A 124 -5.17 -21.63 -10.49
N ASP A 125 -5.28 -21.59 -9.16
CA ASP A 125 -4.83 -22.68 -8.28
C ASP A 125 -5.74 -23.95 -8.36
N GLU A 126 -6.68 -24.00 -9.31
CA GLU A 126 -7.68 -25.07 -9.42
C GLU A 126 -7.18 -26.37 -10.07
N ASP A 127 -5.97 -26.41 -10.64
CA ASP A 127 -5.40 -27.65 -11.21
C ASP A 127 -4.87 -28.65 -10.16
N SER A 128 -5.16 -28.42 -8.87
CA SER A 128 -4.98 -29.40 -7.79
C SER A 128 -6.28 -30.19 -7.56
N GLU A 129 -6.61 -31.09 -8.48
CA GLU A 129 -7.78 -31.98 -8.36
C GLU A 129 -7.76 -32.81 -7.06
N PHE A 130 -8.62 -32.48 -6.10
CA PHE A 130 -9.09 -33.39 -5.06
C PHE A 130 -10.62 -33.29 -4.99
N SER A 131 -11.29 -34.28 -5.58
CA SER A 131 -12.75 -34.36 -5.71
C SER A 131 -13.37 -35.06 -4.52
N ASP A 132 -14.12 -34.32 -3.70
CA ASP A 132 -15.01 -34.91 -2.70
C ASP A 132 -16.45 -34.44 -2.92
N ASP A 133 -17.26 -35.40 -3.31
CA ASP A 133 -18.69 -35.36 -3.58
C ASP A 133 -19.49 -35.49 -2.26
N SER A 134 -20.38 -34.54 -1.95
CA SER A 134 -21.63 -34.84 -1.22
C SER A 134 -22.57 -33.63 -1.03
N GLY A 135 -23.81 -33.82 -1.49
CA GLY A 135 -24.98 -33.81 -0.59
C GLY A 135 -25.63 -32.47 -0.22
N SER A 136 -26.67 -32.10 -0.98
CA SER A 136 -27.62 -31.01 -0.75
C SER A 136 -28.66 -31.31 0.34
N SER A 137 -29.09 -30.28 1.11
CA SER A 137 -30.37 -30.25 1.84
C SER A 137 -30.96 -28.84 2.07
N ASP A 138 -32.16 -28.60 1.55
CA ASP A 138 -32.88 -27.32 1.64
C ASP A 138 -33.29 -26.90 3.06
N CYS A 139 -33.08 -25.62 3.42
CA CYS A 139 -33.64 -24.98 4.62
C CYS A 139 -33.94 -23.48 4.37
N CYS A 140 -35.16 -23.14 3.96
CA CYS A 140 -35.66 -21.75 3.84
C CYS A 140 -36.71 -21.46 4.91
N SER A 141 -36.50 -20.45 5.78
CA SER A 141 -37.53 -19.48 6.25
C SER A 141 -37.10 -18.67 7.48
N SER A 142 -36.83 -17.35 7.32
CA SER A 142 -37.09 -16.27 8.31
C SER A 142 -36.58 -14.90 7.83
N SER A 143 -37.19 -14.33 6.78
CA SER A 143 -36.68 -13.13 6.09
C SER A 143 -37.05 -11.78 6.72
N ASP A 144 -37.97 -11.72 7.69
CA ASP A 144 -38.52 -10.43 8.13
C ASP A 144 -37.79 -9.78 9.32
N GLU A 145 -37.04 -10.55 10.13
CA GLU A 145 -36.30 -10.02 11.28
C GLU A 145 -34.91 -9.49 10.91
N GLU A 146 -34.27 -10.09 9.90
CA GLU A 146 -32.96 -9.65 9.40
C GLU A 146 -33.03 -8.24 8.79
N ASP A 147 -34.15 -7.93 8.16
CA ASP A 147 -34.41 -6.66 7.49
C ASP A 147 -34.44 -5.45 8.44
N ALA A 148 -34.90 -5.65 9.68
CA ALA A 148 -34.93 -4.60 10.71
C ALA A 148 -33.52 -4.30 11.23
N PHE A 149 -32.72 -5.35 11.44
CA PHE A 149 -31.34 -5.25 11.90
C PHE A 149 -30.48 -4.47 10.90
N TRP A 150 -30.58 -4.79 9.61
CA TRP A 150 -29.80 -4.08 8.57
C TRP A 150 -30.19 -2.60 8.43
N LYS A 151 -31.46 -2.24 8.64
CA LYS A 151 -31.92 -0.84 8.60
C LYS A 151 -31.34 0.00 9.75
N GLU A 152 -31.27 -0.56 10.95
CA GLU A 152 -30.67 0.11 12.10
C GLU A 152 -29.14 0.25 11.95
N ALA A 153 -28.46 -0.81 11.50
CA ALA A 153 -27.02 -0.78 11.22
C ALA A 153 -26.65 0.28 10.17
N LEU A 154 -27.44 0.39 9.09
CA LEU A 154 -27.26 1.43 8.07
C LEU A 154 -27.52 2.85 8.60
N ALA A 155 -28.48 3.02 9.52
CA ALA A 155 -28.75 4.30 10.15
C ALA A 155 -27.60 4.75 11.07
N GLU A 156 -27.04 3.82 11.84
CA GLU A 156 -25.88 4.09 12.69
C GLU A 156 -24.63 4.42 11.86
N GLU A 157 -24.38 3.70 10.78
CA GLU A 157 -23.24 3.97 9.89
C GLU A 157 -23.35 5.37 9.25
N LYS A 158 -24.56 5.78 8.82
CA LYS A 158 -24.83 7.14 8.34
C LYS A 158 -24.57 8.19 9.41
N ARG A 159 -24.92 7.93 10.67
CA ARG A 159 -24.64 8.83 11.80
C ARG A 159 -23.13 8.98 12.03
N ARG A 160 -22.38 7.88 12.04
CA ARG A 160 -20.90 7.90 12.17
C ARG A 160 -20.24 8.65 11.02
N LYS A 161 -20.68 8.43 9.78
CA LYS A 161 -20.18 9.17 8.60
C LYS A 161 -20.45 10.68 8.71
N LYS A 162 -21.59 11.09 9.27
CA LYS A 162 -21.93 12.50 9.50
C LYS A 162 -21.08 13.13 10.61
N GLU A 163 -20.89 12.44 11.73
CA GLU A 163 -20.04 12.87 12.84
C GLU A 163 -18.56 12.99 12.40
N ALA A 164 -18.03 12.01 11.66
CA ALA A 164 -16.68 12.06 11.12
C ALA A 164 -16.46 13.24 10.15
N LYS A 165 -17.46 13.55 9.31
CA LYS A 165 -17.42 14.74 8.43
C LYS A 165 -17.42 16.04 9.25
N ALA A 166 -18.23 16.13 10.30
CA ALA A 166 -18.28 17.29 11.19
C ALA A 166 -16.96 17.48 11.97
N GLU A 167 -16.36 16.40 12.46
CA GLU A 167 -15.06 16.45 13.14
C GLU A 167 -13.94 16.90 12.18
N LYS A 168 -13.93 16.38 10.95
CA LYS A 168 -12.96 16.80 9.92
C LYS A 168 -13.11 18.29 9.58
N GLN A 169 -14.33 18.83 9.57
CA GLN A 169 -14.57 20.27 9.41
C GLN A 169 -14.05 21.07 10.62
N ARG A 170 -14.29 20.60 11.86
CA ARG A 170 -13.75 21.24 13.07
C ARG A 170 -12.22 21.26 13.11
N ARG A 171 -11.56 20.17 12.70
CA ARG A 171 -10.09 20.13 12.59
C ARG A 171 -9.55 21.11 11.53
N LYS A 172 -10.25 21.25 10.40
CA LYS A 172 -9.89 22.21 9.35
C LYS A 172 -10.03 23.66 9.81
N SER A 173 -11.10 24.00 10.53
CA SER A 173 -11.26 25.35 11.09
C SER A 173 -10.22 25.63 12.16
N ALA A 174 -10.00 24.70 13.11
CA ALA A 174 -8.98 24.85 14.15
C ALA A 174 -7.56 25.01 13.59
N SER A 175 -7.21 24.27 12.53
CA SER A 175 -5.91 24.41 11.85
C SER A 175 -5.76 25.78 11.15
N LYS A 176 -6.85 26.30 10.57
CA LYS A 176 -6.85 27.64 9.96
C LYS A 176 -6.68 28.74 11.00
N ASP A 177 -7.36 28.60 12.14
CA ASP A 177 -7.25 29.54 13.26
C ASP A 177 -5.86 29.51 13.90
N ALA A 178 -5.27 28.31 14.07
CA ALA A 178 -3.90 28.16 14.56
C ALA A 178 -2.86 28.77 13.60
N LYS A 179 -3.01 28.58 12.28
CA LYS A 179 -2.11 29.18 11.28
C LYS A 179 -2.25 30.72 11.24
N ALA A 180 -3.46 31.24 11.48
CA ALA A 180 -3.68 32.68 11.60
C ALA A 180 -3.04 33.26 12.87
N ALA A 181 -3.15 32.57 14.01
CA ALA A 181 -2.52 32.97 15.27
C ALA A 181 -0.99 32.99 15.16
N ALA A 182 -0.37 31.94 14.60
CA ALA A 182 1.08 31.88 14.40
C ALA A 182 1.58 33.01 13.48
N LYS A 183 0.83 33.33 12.40
CA LYS A 183 1.17 34.43 11.50
C LYS A 183 1.05 35.81 12.18
N ALA A 184 0.10 35.98 13.09
CA ALA A 184 -0.05 37.21 13.87
C ALA A 184 1.08 37.39 14.88
N GLU A 185 1.53 36.32 15.53
CA GLU A 185 2.66 36.32 16.46
C GLU A 185 3.99 36.63 15.75
N GLU A 186 4.23 36.04 14.58
CA GLU A 186 5.41 36.34 13.76
C GLU A 186 5.42 37.81 13.29
N ALA A 187 4.27 38.36 12.90
CA ALA A 187 4.13 39.76 12.52
C ALA A 187 4.38 40.71 13.71
N ALA A 188 3.94 40.34 14.92
CA ALA A 188 4.21 41.12 16.12
C ALA A 188 5.71 41.13 16.45
N ARG A 189 6.40 39.99 16.34
CA ARG A 189 7.85 39.89 16.57
C ARG A 189 8.64 40.75 15.58
N LYS A 190 8.28 40.70 14.29
CA LYS A 190 8.91 41.53 13.24
C LYS A 190 8.68 43.03 13.48
N ALA A 191 7.52 43.43 14.01
CA ALA A 191 7.24 44.83 14.33
C ALA A 191 8.04 45.32 15.54
N GLU A 192 8.27 44.48 16.55
CA GLU A 192 9.11 44.79 17.71
C GLU A 192 10.58 44.93 17.32
N GLU A 193 11.10 44.01 16.49
CA GLU A 193 12.46 44.05 15.95
C GLU A 193 12.71 45.31 15.12
N ALA A 194 11.76 45.69 14.24
CA ALA A 194 11.84 46.92 13.46
C ALA A 194 11.83 48.18 14.34
N ARG A 195 11.10 48.16 15.46
CA ARG A 195 11.09 49.26 16.43
C ARG A 195 12.43 49.38 17.17
N ALA A 196 13.01 48.26 17.59
CA ALA A 196 14.32 48.24 18.23
C ALA A 196 15.43 48.73 17.28
N ALA A 197 15.39 48.32 16.00
CA ALA A 197 16.33 48.80 14.99
C ALA A 197 16.22 50.31 14.74
N ALA A 198 15.00 50.85 14.71
CA ALA A 198 14.78 52.29 14.56
C ALA A 198 15.27 53.11 15.76
N GLU A 199 15.20 52.55 16.98
CA GLU A 199 15.72 53.18 18.20
C GLU A 199 17.26 53.18 18.21
N ALA A 200 17.89 52.06 17.85
CA ALA A 200 19.34 51.97 17.73
C ALA A 200 19.91 52.93 16.66
N ALA A 201 19.23 53.08 15.52
CA ALA A 201 19.62 54.02 14.47
C ALA A 201 19.54 55.50 14.91
N ALA A 202 18.72 55.82 15.92
CA ALA A 202 18.61 57.18 16.44
C ALA A 202 19.72 57.54 17.46
N GLU A 203 20.45 56.54 17.99
CA GLU A 203 21.52 56.75 18.98
C GLU A 203 22.93 56.71 18.37
N GLY A 204 23.07 56.43 17.07
CA GLY A 204 24.34 56.31 16.36
C GLY A 204 24.61 57.44 15.37
N GLU A 205 24.75 58.68 15.84
CA GLU A 205 25.42 59.77 15.13
C GLU A 205 26.55 60.25 16.04
N ASP A 206 27.77 59.73 15.85
CA ASP A 206 29.04 60.44 16.01
C ASP A 206 30.20 59.43 15.83
N ASP A 207 31.19 59.83 15.04
CA ASP A 207 32.48 59.19 14.70
C ASP A 207 32.53 58.32 13.43
N GLU A 208 32.73 59.04 12.31
CA GLU A 208 33.29 58.55 11.03
C GLU A 208 34.82 58.31 11.18
N GLU A 209 35.28 57.08 10.96
CA GLU A 209 36.63 56.83 10.42
C GLU A 209 36.54 55.80 9.29
N ASP A 210 36.94 56.26 8.10
CA ASP A 210 37.00 55.55 6.82
C ASP A 210 38.01 54.41 6.83
N GLU A 211 37.58 53.16 6.61
CA GLU A 211 38.44 52.11 6.08
C GLU A 211 37.70 51.29 5.01
N ASP A 212 38.21 51.39 3.78
CA ASP A 212 37.84 50.60 2.59
C ASP A 212 38.27 49.15 2.78
N GLU A 213 37.38 48.16 2.62
CA GLU A 213 37.80 46.78 2.29
C GLU A 213 36.68 45.93 1.64
N ASP A 214 36.92 45.65 0.35
CA ASP A 214 36.60 44.53 -0.54
C ASP A 214 35.35 43.63 -0.32
N ASP A 215 34.50 43.65 -1.36
CA ASP A 215 33.36 42.79 -1.68
C ASP A 215 33.75 41.31 -1.93
N ASP A 216 33.11 40.37 -1.23
CA ASP A 216 32.97 38.97 -1.65
C ASP A 216 31.53 38.48 -1.39
N GLU A 217 30.70 38.50 -2.44
CA GLU A 217 29.33 37.99 -2.46
C GLU A 217 29.32 36.45 -2.46
N GLN A 218 28.68 35.83 -1.46
CA GLN A 218 28.23 34.43 -1.51
C GLN A 218 26.73 34.34 -1.23
N GLU A 219 25.97 34.05 -2.28
CA GLU A 219 24.54 33.73 -2.22
C GLU A 219 24.36 32.26 -1.80
N GLU A 220 23.76 32.01 -0.62
CA GLU A 220 23.27 30.68 -0.23
C GLU A 220 21.74 30.61 -0.37
N GLU A 221 21.27 29.82 -1.34
CA GLU A 221 19.85 29.52 -1.56
C GLU A 221 19.36 28.41 -0.60
N GLU A 222 18.52 28.75 0.39
CA GLU A 222 17.79 27.78 1.21
C GLU A 222 16.52 27.29 0.51
N GLN A 223 16.47 25.99 0.17
CA GLN A 223 15.25 25.33 -0.32
C GLN A 223 14.39 24.78 0.83
N VAL A 224 13.17 25.31 0.95
CA VAL A 224 12.13 24.86 1.89
C VAL A 224 11.33 23.71 1.26
N ILE A 225 11.35 22.52 1.87
CA ILE A 225 10.57 21.35 1.44
C ILE A 225 9.25 21.30 2.26
N GLU A 226 8.13 21.58 1.61
CA GLU A 226 6.77 21.38 2.14
C GLU A 226 6.36 19.89 2.04
N ILE A 227 5.99 19.28 3.17
CA ILE A 227 5.49 17.90 3.22
C ILE A 227 3.97 17.91 3.41
N GLU A 228 3.23 17.35 2.45
CA GLU A 228 1.77 17.21 2.52
C GLU A 228 1.29 15.94 3.28
N PRO A 229 0.11 16.00 3.94
CA PRO A 229 -0.44 14.88 4.70
C PRO A 229 -1.12 13.81 3.82
N VAL A 230 -0.62 12.57 3.93
CA VAL A 230 -1.14 11.38 3.24
C VAL A 230 -2.50 10.94 3.81
N LYS A 231 -3.46 10.63 2.92
CA LYS A 231 -4.77 10.09 3.27
C LYS A 231 -4.70 8.56 3.28
N ASN A 232 -4.85 7.95 4.45
CA ASN A 232 -4.82 6.50 4.63
C ASN A 232 -6.06 5.82 4.01
N ASN A 233 -5.83 4.79 3.19
CA ASN A 233 -6.84 3.91 2.62
C ASN A 233 -6.71 2.52 3.26
N PRO A 234 -7.77 1.94 3.87
CA PRO A 234 -7.67 0.69 4.64
C PRO A 234 -7.40 -0.59 3.82
N ALA A 235 -7.43 -0.55 2.48
CA ALA A 235 -7.18 -1.71 1.62
C ALA A 235 -5.68 -2.05 1.42
N ALA A 236 -4.74 -1.18 1.83
CA ALA A 236 -3.30 -1.35 1.62
C ALA A 236 -2.57 -2.12 2.75
N ILE A 237 -3.29 -2.94 3.52
CA ILE A 237 -2.75 -3.65 4.70
C ILE A 237 -2.19 -5.04 4.35
N ALA A 238 -2.35 -5.51 3.12
CA ALA A 238 -1.84 -6.81 2.70
C ALA A 238 -0.37 -6.73 2.26
N VAL A 239 0.48 -7.49 2.99
CA VAL A 239 1.85 -7.85 2.64
C VAL A 239 2.86 -6.70 2.49
N ARG A 240 3.02 -5.91 3.56
CA ARG A 240 4.21 -5.04 3.70
C ARG A 240 5.08 -5.53 4.85
N GLU A 241 6.39 -5.53 4.67
CA GLU A 241 7.31 -5.34 5.81
C GLU A 241 6.81 -4.15 6.63
N PRO A 242 6.96 -4.15 7.98
CA PRO A 242 6.49 -3.05 8.80
C PRO A 242 7.00 -1.75 8.17
N SER A 243 6.07 -0.96 7.63
CA SER A 243 6.46 0.19 6.81
C SER A 243 7.45 1.06 7.59
N SER A 244 8.31 1.80 6.89
CA SER A 244 9.20 2.80 7.50
C SER A 244 8.51 3.61 8.61
N HIS A 245 7.21 3.90 8.43
CA HIS A 245 6.38 4.56 9.43
C HIS A 245 6.13 3.72 10.71
N ILE A 246 5.79 2.44 10.59
CA ILE A 246 5.59 1.55 11.76
C ILE A 246 6.89 1.40 12.55
N VAL A 247 8.03 1.26 11.86
CA VAL A 247 9.35 1.18 12.51
C VAL A 247 9.67 2.50 13.24
N LYS A 248 9.40 3.64 12.61
CA LYS A 248 9.55 4.97 13.25
C LYS A 248 8.63 5.15 14.45
N GLN A 249 7.39 4.69 14.35
CA GLN A 249 6.40 4.78 15.43
C GLN A 249 6.75 3.84 16.60
N ALA A 250 7.23 2.63 16.30
CA ALA A 250 7.75 1.69 17.30
C ALA A 250 9.00 2.25 17.99
N ALA A 251 9.94 2.84 17.24
CA ALA A 251 11.12 3.49 17.80
C ALA A 251 10.75 4.69 18.67
N PHE A 252 9.73 5.46 18.28
CA PHE A 252 9.20 6.55 19.08
C PHE A 252 8.59 6.06 20.39
N LEU A 253 7.73 5.04 20.35
CA LEU A 253 7.13 4.44 21.55
C LEU A 253 8.19 3.81 22.48
N ALA A 254 9.19 3.14 21.90
CA ALA A 254 10.29 2.57 22.67
C ALA A 254 11.11 3.66 23.39
N ARG A 255 11.37 4.80 22.71
CA ARG A 255 12.04 5.95 23.33
C ARG A 255 11.19 6.58 24.44
N ASP A 256 9.88 6.72 24.21
CA ASP A 256 8.95 7.27 25.21
C ASP A 256 8.93 6.40 26.50
N GLN A 257 9.00 5.08 26.35
CA GLN A 257 9.07 4.15 27.49
C GLN A 257 10.43 4.13 28.20
N LEU A 258 11.54 4.34 27.48
CA LEU A 258 12.91 4.31 28.03
C LEU A 258 13.34 5.64 28.65
N GLY A 259 12.59 6.73 28.42
CA GLY A 259 12.85 8.04 29.00
C GLY A 259 13.84 8.90 28.20
N ALA A 260 14.39 9.93 28.84
CA ALA A 260 15.27 10.90 28.19
C ALA A 260 16.59 10.25 27.73
N VAL A 261 17.09 10.68 26.57
CA VAL A 261 18.38 10.22 26.03
C VAL A 261 19.50 10.72 26.95
N PRO A 262 20.37 9.83 27.47
CA PRO A 262 21.48 10.24 28.32
C PRO A 262 22.51 11.06 27.54
N GLU A 263 23.16 12.02 28.22
CA GLU A 263 24.18 12.91 27.65
C GLU A 263 25.54 12.20 27.46
N ASP A 264 25.83 11.19 28.28
CA ASP A 264 27.07 10.41 28.21
C ASP A 264 27.07 9.46 27.00
N ASP A 265 28.13 9.50 26.18
CA ASP A 265 28.22 8.75 24.93
C ASP A 265 28.11 7.23 25.15
N ALA A 266 28.69 6.70 26.24
CA ALA A 266 28.61 5.27 26.54
C ALA A 266 27.19 4.86 26.96
N GLN A 267 26.48 5.71 27.69
CA GLN A 267 25.07 5.49 28.02
C GLN A 267 24.16 5.63 26.80
N LYS A 268 24.48 6.53 25.87
CA LYS A 268 23.73 6.75 24.62
C LYS A 268 23.79 5.53 23.71
N ASP A 269 24.94 4.89 23.59
CA ASP A 269 25.10 3.65 22.84
C ASP A 269 24.29 2.50 23.45
N LEU A 270 24.28 2.37 24.78
CA LEU A 270 23.46 1.38 25.48
C LEU A 270 21.96 1.63 25.26
N PHE A 271 21.54 2.89 25.34
CA PHE A 271 20.16 3.31 25.06
C PHE A 271 19.74 2.97 23.63
N ASN A 272 20.59 3.27 22.63
CA ASN A 272 20.30 2.96 21.22
C ASN A 272 20.16 1.44 21.01
N ARG A 273 21.03 0.62 21.61
CA ARG A 273 20.90 -0.85 21.55
C ARG A 273 19.60 -1.36 22.19
N GLN A 274 19.16 -0.73 23.28
CA GLN A 274 17.88 -1.06 23.90
C GLN A 274 16.69 -0.68 23.01
N VAL A 275 16.72 0.49 22.38
CA VAL A 275 15.70 0.93 21.42
C VAL A 275 15.65 -0.02 20.22
N GLU A 276 16.79 -0.37 19.63
CA GLU A 276 16.86 -1.32 18.51
C GLU A 276 16.26 -2.69 18.88
N ARG A 277 16.58 -3.20 20.08
CA ARG A 277 16.01 -4.46 20.57
C ARG A 277 14.50 -4.36 20.79
N ALA A 278 14.01 -3.26 21.34
CA ALA A 278 12.57 -3.05 21.55
C ALA A 278 11.82 -2.96 20.20
N VAL A 279 12.40 -2.28 19.21
CA VAL A 279 11.84 -2.22 17.85
C VAL A 279 11.77 -3.61 17.23
N ALA A 280 12.82 -4.43 17.35
CA ALA A 280 12.82 -5.79 16.83
C ALA A 280 11.72 -6.67 17.47
N LEU A 281 11.53 -6.58 18.79
CA LEU A 281 10.46 -7.32 19.50
C LEU A 281 9.06 -6.85 19.07
N LEU A 282 8.84 -5.55 18.90
CA LEU A 282 7.56 -5.03 18.41
C LEU A 282 7.26 -5.45 16.96
N GLN A 283 8.30 -5.56 16.12
CA GLN A 283 8.16 -6.10 14.76
C GLN A 283 7.77 -7.58 14.78
N GLU A 284 8.40 -8.38 15.64
CA GLU A 284 8.07 -9.80 15.81
C GLU A 284 6.63 -9.99 16.32
N GLU A 285 6.22 -9.23 17.33
CA GLU A 285 4.85 -9.23 17.85
C GLU A 285 3.83 -8.87 16.74
N ALA A 286 4.12 -7.85 15.94
CA ALA A 286 3.25 -7.45 14.82
C ALA A 286 3.10 -8.56 13.76
N LEU A 287 4.17 -9.32 13.49
CA LEU A 287 4.12 -10.47 12.58
C LEU A 287 3.29 -11.61 13.18
N LEU A 288 3.45 -11.93 14.46
CA LEU A 288 2.65 -12.97 15.14
C LEU A 288 1.16 -12.62 15.12
N LEU A 289 0.80 -11.38 15.44
CA LEU A 289 -0.58 -10.91 15.41
C LEU A 289 -1.20 -10.98 14.01
N ARG A 290 -0.38 -10.74 12.97
CA ARG A 290 -0.81 -10.93 11.57
C ARG A 290 -1.06 -12.39 11.25
N GLN A 291 -0.18 -13.30 11.66
CA GLN A 291 -0.35 -14.74 11.44
C GLN A 291 -1.60 -15.27 12.14
N LEU A 292 -1.87 -14.83 13.38
CA LEU A 292 -3.09 -15.17 14.11
C LEU A 292 -4.35 -14.68 13.37
N ALA A 293 -4.32 -13.46 12.83
CA ALA A 293 -5.44 -12.93 12.05
C ALA A 293 -5.71 -13.77 10.78
N ILE A 294 -4.66 -14.21 10.09
CA ILE A 294 -4.77 -15.09 8.91
C ILE A 294 -5.40 -16.43 9.29
N LEU A 295 -4.93 -17.07 10.36
CA LEU A 295 -5.45 -18.35 10.83
C LEU A 295 -6.91 -18.25 11.29
N ALA A 296 -7.26 -17.20 12.05
CA ALA A 296 -8.62 -16.96 12.50
C ALA A 296 -9.57 -16.72 11.32
N ALA A 297 -9.14 -15.92 10.35
CA ALA A 297 -9.94 -15.64 9.17
C ALA A 297 -10.10 -16.89 8.27
N ARG A 298 -9.07 -17.75 8.20
CA ARG A 298 -9.16 -19.08 7.56
C ARG A 298 -10.16 -20.00 8.27
N ASN A 299 -10.17 -20.01 9.60
CA ASN A 299 -11.13 -20.80 10.37
C ASN A 299 -12.57 -20.32 10.14
N ILE A 300 -12.79 -19.00 10.03
CA ILE A 300 -14.09 -18.44 9.66
C ILE A 300 -14.48 -18.85 8.24
N TYR A 301 -13.56 -18.76 7.28
CA TYR A 301 -13.80 -19.21 5.91
C TYR A 301 -14.15 -20.70 5.85
N ALA A 302 -13.35 -21.56 6.49
CA ALA A 302 -13.60 -23.00 6.56
C ALA A 302 -14.92 -23.34 7.26
N ALA A 303 -15.29 -22.58 8.30
CA ALA A 303 -16.58 -22.73 8.96
C ALA A 303 -17.76 -22.37 8.04
N SER A 304 -17.54 -21.46 7.09
CA SER A 304 -18.57 -20.94 6.17
C SER A 304 -18.60 -21.68 4.83
N LYS A 305 -17.55 -22.43 4.48
CA LYS A 305 -17.42 -23.15 3.22
C LYS A 305 -18.08 -24.52 3.31
N GLY A 306 -19.08 -24.77 2.46
CA GLY A 306 -19.74 -26.06 2.31
C GLY A 306 -21.26 -25.98 2.46
N PHE A 307 -21.90 -27.15 2.46
CA PHE A 307 -23.33 -27.26 2.63
C PHE A 307 -23.69 -27.17 4.14
N GLY A 308 -23.80 -25.95 4.64
CA GLY A 308 -24.04 -25.63 6.05
C GLY A 308 -22.96 -24.73 6.65
N THR A 309 -23.04 -24.44 7.94
CA THR A 309 -22.06 -23.62 8.66
C THR A 309 -21.59 -24.33 9.92
N ASN A 310 -20.27 -24.46 10.11
CA ASN A 310 -19.71 -24.99 11.35
C ASN A 310 -19.70 -23.90 12.43
N GLU A 311 -20.88 -23.71 13.04
CA GLU A 311 -21.14 -22.68 14.04
C GLU A 311 -20.15 -22.74 15.22
N ASN A 312 -19.76 -23.94 15.66
CA ASN A 312 -18.83 -24.12 16.77
C ASN A 312 -17.46 -23.50 16.49
N LEU A 313 -16.93 -23.68 15.26
CA LEU A 313 -15.64 -23.11 14.86
C LEU A 313 -15.73 -21.58 14.76
N MET A 314 -16.82 -21.08 14.17
CA MET A 314 -17.04 -19.64 14.02
C MET A 314 -17.21 -18.94 15.37
N ILE A 315 -18.06 -19.49 16.27
CA ILE A 315 -18.24 -19.00 17.64
C ILE A 315 -16.91 -19.05 18.40
N GLY A 316 -16.13 -20.12 18.22
CA GLY A 316 -14.80 -20.26 18.82
C GLY A 316 -13.89 -19.08 18.48
N VAL A 317 -13.81 -18.70 17.20
CA VAL A 317 -13.01 -17.53 16.77
C VAL A 317 -13.60 -16.23 17.32
N LEU A 318 -14.90 -16.01 17.17
CA LEU A 318 -15.56 -14.76 17.56
C LEU A 318 -15.50 -14.48 19.07
N CYS A 319 -15.56 -15.53 19.91
CA CYS A 319 -15.54 -15.39 21.36
C CYS A 319 -14.13 -15.25 21.96
N HIS A 320 -13.08 -15.72 21.28
CA HIS A 320 -11.71 -15.64 21.79
C HIS A 320 -10.92 -14.46 21.22
N CYS A 321 -11.37 -13.86 20.12
CA CYS A 321 -10.74 -12.65 19.58
C CYS A 321 -11.29 -11.38 20.23
N SER A 322 -10.40 -10.49 20.65
CA SER A 322 -10.75 -9.13 21.05
C SER A 322 -11.28 -8.31 19.86
N LYS A 323 -11.95 -7.19 20.14
CA LYS A 323 -12.49 -6.29 19.09
C LYS A 323 -11.43 -5.78 18.10
N GLN A 324 -10.20 -5.54 18.58
CA GLN A 324 -9.11 -5.09 17.70
C GLN A 324 -8.62 -6.23 16.80
N GLU A 325 -8.52 -7.44 17.35
CA GLU A 325 -8.15 -8.64 16.58
C GLU A 325 -9.21 -8.96 15.54
N LEU A 326 -10.50 -8.88 15.89
CA LEU A 326 -11.60 -9.04 14.93
C LEU A 326 -11.53 -8.04 13.79
N GLY A 327 -11.12 -6.79 14.04
CA GLY A 327 -10.89 -5.81 12.97
C GLY A 327 -9.74 -6.20 12.04
N ARG A 328 -8.69 -6.86 12.55
CA ARG A 328 -7.60 -7.40 11.73
C ARG A 328 -8.04 -8.64 10.96
N VAL A 329 -8.79 -9.53 11.62
CA VAL A 329 -9.38 -10.74 11.01
C VAL A 329 -10.30 -10.33 9.87
N ASP A 330 -11.19 -9.36 10.07
CA ASP A 330 -12.06 -8.82 9.01
C ASP A 330 -11.23 -8.22 7.87
N ALA A 331 -10.23 -7.38 8.16
CA ALA A 331 -9.36 -6.82 7.12
C ALA A 331 -8.69 -7.92 6.28
N VAL A 332 -8.15 -8.97 6.92
CA VAL A 332 -7.54 -10.11 6.22
C VAL A 332 -8.59 -10.93 5.47
N TYR A 333 -9.78 -11.13 6.06
CA TYR A 333 -10.88 -11.88 5.48
C TYR A 333 -11.47 -11.21 4.23
N GLN A 334 -11.62 -9.88 4.24
CA GLN A 334 -12.10 -9.09 3.10
C GLN A 334 -11.09 -9.11 1.94
N VAL A 335 -9.79 -9.04 2.25
CA VAL A 335 -8.73 -9.16 1.23
C VAL A 335 -8.70 -10.57 0.64
N GLY A 336 -8.77 -11.60 1.48
CA GLY A 336 -8.69 -13.00 1.06
C GLY A 336 -9.99 -13.60 0.54
N ARG A 337 -11.09 -12.84 0.48
CA ARG A 337 -12.43 -13.37 0.14
C ARG A 337 -12.51 -14.04 -1.25
N PRO A 338 -11.74 -13.62 -2.28
CA PRO A 338 -11.59 -14.38 -3.52
C PRO A 338 -10.50 -15.47 -3.48
N SER A 339 -9.51 -15.39 -2.58
CA SER A 339 -8.23 -16.11 -2.71
C SER A 339 -7.72 -16.84 -1.46
N TYR A 340 -8.59 -17.24 -0.52
CA TYR A 340 -8.15 -18.01 0.66
C TYR A 340 -7.39 -19.30 0.34
N GLN A 341 -7.52 -19.84 -0.88
CA GLN A 341 -6.72 -20.96 -1.38
C GLN A 341 -5.28 -20.54 -1.74
N GLU A 342 -5.03 -19.35 -2.30
CA GLU A 342 -3.68 -18.82 -2.61
C GLU A 342 -2.87 -18.55 -1.33
N LEU A 343 -3.51 -18.00 -0.30
CA LEU A 343 -2.90 -17.74 1.02
C LEU A 343 -2.49 -19.05 1.75
N LEU A 344 -3.11 -20.18 1.40
CA LEU A 344 -2.77 -21.50 1.92
C LEU A 344 -1.43 -22.00 1.35
N ALA A 345 -1.21 -21.78 0.04
CA ALA A 345 -0.03 -22.24 -0.67
C ALA A 345 1.24 -21.52 -0.20
N ASP A 346 1.21 -20.19 -0.01
CA ASP A 346 2.38 -19.43 0.45
C ASP A 346 2.78 -19.77 1.89
N LEU A 347 1.80 -20.04 2.78
CA LEU A 347 2.07 -20.38 4.18
C LEU A 347 2.53 -21.83 4.35
N LEU A 348 1.97 -22.78 3.60
CA LEU A 348 2.43 -24.17 3.57
C LEU A 348 3.83 -24.26 2.96
N CYS A 349 4.11 -23.52 1.88
CA CYS A 349 5.44 -23.47 1.28
C CYS A 349 6.50 -22.97 2.28
N ARG A 350 6.20 -21.92 3.07
CA ARG A 350 7.13 -21.42 4.09
C ARG A 350 7.33 -22.36 5.28
N VAL A 351 6.29 -23.07 5.72
CA VAL A 351 6.41 -24.04 6.82
C VAL A 351 7.16 -25.30 6.36
N CYS A 352 6.91 -25.79 5.14
CA CYS A 352 7.67 -26.90 4.55
C CYS A 352 9.15 -26.54 4.37
N MET A 353 9.45 -25.33 3.89
CA MET A 353 10.83 -24.85 3.73
C MET A 353 11.59 -24.72 5.07
N LEU A 354 10.89 -24.53 6.19
CA LEU A 354 11.52 -24.48 7.52
C LEU A 354 11.77 -25.87 8.13
N GLN A 355 11.08 -26.91 7.68
CA GLN A 355 11.25 -28.28 8.19
C GLN A 355 12.35 -29.07 7.47
N GLU A 356 12.72 -28.69 6.24
CA GLU A 356 13.81 -29.35 5.49
C GLU A 356 15.21 -28.79 5.81
N GLY A 357 15.28 -27.77 6.66
CA GLY A 357 16.53 -27.11 7.09
C GLY A 357 17.07 -27.53 8.47
N SER A 358 16.46 -28.49 9.16
CA SER A 358 16.88 -29.04 10.46
C SER A 358 17.14 -30.53 10.37
#